data_AF-A0A9D9GN72-F1
#
_entry.id   AF-A0A9D9GN72-F1
#
_cell.length_a   1.000
_cell.length_b   1.000
_cell.length_c   1.000
_cell.angle_alpha   90.00
_cell.angle_beta   90.00
_cell.angle_gamma   90.00
#
_symmetry.space_group_name_H-M   'P 1'
#
loop_
_entity.id
_entity.type
_entity.pdbx_description
1 polymer ?
#
loop_
_entity_poly.entity_id
_entity_poly.type
_entity_poly.pdbx_seq_one_letter_code
_entity_poly.pdbx_strand_id
1 'polypeptide(L)'
;FVTGASFPDIPATDIPLDRLMPYFDRNLLAAVCGVKGGAPFPFAREAEAVLASPGLTVRVCARFYPCRRAGDDIVSADGTLRLPMLRQETAPYRSLADFFPAQPADACDCHPAPASPLGLFAAKVEGGSGDNELILHAVRVTLAEAASAWLRARFSAQAPAGAKVVMPGIGYACCPDHSLKRDVLERLPIGIRLTESCAMIPEASVCGLVIAHPDAFFPDIHLLTEKARGEYLSRRPLSSEEAELFLGALTRAAAESAAAESAATAE
;
A
#
# COMPACT_ATOMS: atom_id res chain seq x y z
N PHE A 1 -1.41 13.43 -16.05
CA PHE A 1 -2.26 13.33 -14.85
C PHE A 1 -3.66 12.89 -15.23
N VAL A 2 -4.34 12.17 -14.33
CA VAL A 2 -5.75 11.81 -14.51
C VAL A 2 -6.59 12.95 -13.94
N THR A 3 -7.17 13.77 -14.80
CA THR A 3 -8.05 14.89 -14.40
C THR A 3 -9.50 14.59 -14.78
N GLY A 4 -10.45 15.01 -13.95
CA GLY A 4 -11.89 14.89 -14.22
C GLY A 4 -12.48 13.48 -14.12
N ALA A 5 -11.68 12.44 -13.83
CA ALA A 5 -12.17 11.09 -13.57
C ALA A 5 -12.46 10.90 -12.08
N SER A 6 -13.66 10.40 -11.75
CA SER A 6 -14.02 10.00 -10.39
C SER A 6 -13.99 8.48 -10.26
N PHE A 7 -13.16 7.98 -9.36
CA PHE A 7 -13.34 6.63 -8.85
C PHE A 7 -14.39 6.69 -7.72
N PRO A 8 -15.42 5.84 -7.74
CA PRO A 8 -16.42 5.80 -6.67
C PRO A 8 -15.81 5.21 -5.40
N ASP A 9 -16.17 5.83 -4.27
CA ASP A 9 -15.92 5.26 -2.94
C ASP A 9 -16.57 3.88 -2.82
N ILE A 10 -15.94 3.02 -2.02
CA ILE A 10 -16.47 1.72 -1.62
C ILE A 10 -16.65 1.78 -0.11
N PRO A 11 -17.90 1.88 0.41
CA PRO A 11 -18.11 1.79 1.84
C PRO A 11 -17.65 0.42 2.36
N ALA A 12 -17.44 0.29 3.66
CA ALA A 12 -17.06 -0.98 4.27
C ALA A 12 -18.09 -2.07 3.93
N THR A 13 -17.72 -2.99 3.04
CA THR A 13 -18.64 -3.94 2.40
C THR A 13 -18.03 -5.33 2.40
N ASP A 14 -18.84 -6.33 2.74
CA ASP A 14 -18.45 -7.74 2.63
C ASP A 14 -18.55 -8.19 1.18
N ILE A 15 -17.47 -8.78 0.67
CA ILE A 15 -17.38 -9.28 -0.69
C ILE A 15 -17.60 -10.80 -0.67
N PRO A 16 -18.60 -11.30 -1.42
CA PRO A 16 -18.81 -12.73 -1.61
C PRO A 16 -17.55 -13.45 -2.12
N LEU A 17 -17.23 -14.61 -1.55
CA LEU A 17 -16.02 -15.37 -1.89
C LEU A 17 -15.96 -15.75 -3.38
N ASP A 18 -17.08 -16.08 -4.00
CA ASP A 18 -17.18 -16.40 -5.43
C ASP A 18 -16.65 -15.27 -6.34
N ARG A 19 -16.79 -14.01 -5.92
CA ARG A 19 -16.22 -12.84 -6.63
C ARG A 19 -14.72 -12.71 -6.47
N LEU A 20 -14.15 -13.27 -5.40
CA LEU A 20 -12.73 -13.21 -5.08
C LEU A 20 -11.97 -14.42 -5.62
N MET A 21 -12.63 -15.57 -5.78
CA MET A 21 -11.99 -16.80 -6.25
C MET A 21 -11.20 -16.66 -7.57
N PRO A 22 -11.63 -15.86 -8.57
CA PRO A 22 -10.82 -15.61 -9.77
C PRO A 22 -9.46 -14.94 -9.50
N TYR A 23 -9.32 -14.28 -8.35
CA TYR A 23 -8.13 -13.56 -7.91
C TYR A 23 -7.35 -14.32 -6.81
N PHE A 24 -7.85 -15.47 -6.37
CA PHE A 24 -7.23 -16.28 -5.34
C PHE A 24 -5.99 -17.01 -5.88
N ASP A 25 -4.80 -16.55 -5.50
CA ASP A 25 -3.54 -17.08 -6.00
C ASP A 25 -3.12 -18.34 -5.24
N ARG A 26 -3.29 -19.51 -5.88
CA ARG A 26 -2.88 -20.80 -5.30
C ARG A 26 -1.36 -20.94 -5.15
N ASN A 27 -0.55 -20.23 -5.94
CA ASN A 27 0.89 -20.21 -5.77
C ASN A 27 1.28 -19.39 -4.53
N LEU A 28 0.60 -18.26 -4.29
CA LEU A 28 0.76 -17.51 -3.06
C LEU A 28 0.36 -18.36 -1.85
N LEU A 29 -0.79 -19.04 -1.89
CA LEU A 29 -1.22 -19.96 -0.84
C LEU A 29 -0.12 -20.99 -0.52
N ALA A 30 0.41 -21.65 -1.56
CA ALA A 30 1.48 -22.62 -1.41
C ALA A 30 2.75 -21.99 -0.80
N ALA A 31 3.14 -20.79 -1.25
CA ALA A 31 4.30 -20.07 -0.73
C ALA A 31 4.16 -19.69 0.75
N VAL A 32 2.98 -19.23 1.17
CA VAL A 32 2.70 -18.91 2.59
C VAL A 32 2.79 -20.16 3.46
N CYS A 33 2.43 -21.34 2.94
CA CYS A 33 2.64 -22.62 3.60
C CYS A 33 4.08 -23.18 3.49
N GLY A 34 5.03 -22.43 2.92
CA GLY A 34 6.42 -22.87 2.75
C GLY A 34 6.62 -23.93 1.66
N VAL A 35 5.67 -24.11 0.76
CA VAL A 35 5.75 -25.08 -0.34
C VAL A 35 6.49 -24.44 -1.51
N LYS A 36 7.57 -25.08 -1.96
CA LYS A 36 8.38 -24.61 -3.10
C LYS A 36 7.61 -24.72 -4.41
N GLY A 37 7.84 -23.75 -5.31
CA GLY A 37 7.20 -23.71 -6.63
C GLY A 37 7.39 -25.00 -7.42
N GLY A 38 6.30 -25.50 -8.01
CA GLY A 38 6.28 -26.71 -8.83
C GLY A 38 5.94 -28.02 -8.09
N ALA A 39 5.93 -28.03 -6.76
CA ALA A 39 5.45 -29.18 -5.98
C ALA A 39 3.91 -29.18 -5.87
N PRO A 40 3.26 -30.36 -5.84
CA PRO A 40 1.84 -30.44 -5.49
C PRO A 40 1.58 -29.82 -4.13
N PHE A 41 0.52 -29.00 -4.01
CA PHE A 41 0.14 -28.41 -2.72
C PHE A 41 -0.48 -29.50 -1.81
N PRO A 42 0.20 -29.88 -0.71
CA PRO A 42 -0.21 -31.05 0.08
C PRO A 42 -1.48 -30.79 0.91
N PHE A 43 -1.80 -29.53 1.18
CA PHE A 43 -2.92 -29.12 2.04
C PHE A 43 -4.17 -28.69 1.26
N ALA A 44 -4.32 -29.14 0.00
CA ALA A 44 -5.42 -28.72 -0.85
C ALA A 44 -6.80 -28.97 -0.21
N ARG A 45 -7.02 -30.14 0.38
CA ARG A 45 -8.30 -30.46 1.04
C ARG A 45 -8.57 -29.58 2.26
N GLU A 46 -7.56 -29.33 3.08
CA GLU A 46 -7.67 -28.45 4.25
C GLU A 46 -7.99 -27.01 3.84
N ALA A 47 -7.33 -26.51 2.79
CA ALA A 47 -7.60 -25.17 2.27
C ALA A 47 -9.03 -25.03 1.72
N GLU A 48 -9.52 -26.02 0.97
CA GLU A 48 -10.92 -26.04 0.49
C GLU A 48 -11.91 -26.13 1.67
N ALA A 49 -11.59 -26.86 2.73
CA ALA A 49 -12.40 -26.92 3.94
C ALA A 49 -12.48 -25.57 4.66
N VAL A 50 -11.36 -24.83 4.75
CA VAL A 50 -11.35 -23.47 5.29
C VAL A 50 -12.19 -22.52 4.42
N LEU A 51 -12.03 -22.58 3.09
CA LEU A 51 -12.81 -21.74 2.16
C LEU A 51 -14.32 -22.02 2.26
N ALA A 52 -14.72 -23.25 2.57
CA ALA A 52 -16.11 -23.64 2.77
C ALA A 52 -16.61 -23.42 4.21
N SER A 53 -15.74 -23.01 5.13
CA SER A 53 -16.09 -22.90 6.55
C SER A 53 -17.04 -21.71 6.82
N PRO A 54 -18.02 -21.88 7.73
CA PRO A 54 -18.94 -20.80 8.06
C PRO A 54 -18.23 -19.65 8.77
N GLY A 55 -18.73 -18.43 8.57
CA GLY A 55 -18.23 -17.24 9.24
C GLY A 55 -16.92 -16.67 8.66
N LEU A 56 -16.37 -17.25 7.60
CA LEU A 56 -15.27 -16.65 6.84
C LEU A 56 -15.79 -15.44 6.06
N THR A 57 -15.26 -14.26 6.36
CA THR A 57 -15.72 -12.98 5.80
C THR A 57 -14.54 -12.21 5.23
N VAL A 58 -14.71 -11.63 4.04
CA VAL A 58 -13.75 -10.71 3.44
C VAL A 58 -14.43 -9.36 3.30
N ARG A 59 -13.91 -8.35 3.99
CA ARG A 59 -14.43 -6.98 3.96
C ARG A 59 -13.45 -6.08 3.24
N VAL A 60 -13.96 -5.16 2.40
CA VAL A 60 -13.17 -4.14 1.71
C VAL A 60 -13.71 -2.75 1.97
N CYS A 61 -12.87 -1.73 1.86
CA CYS A 61 -13.25 -0.32 1.90
C CYS A 61 -12.28 0.49 1.04
N ALA A 62 -12.78 1.48 0.31
CA ALA A 62 -11.95 2.41 -0.43
C ALA A 62 -12.56 3.82 -0.41
N ARG A 63 -11.71 4.83 -0.36
CA ARG A 63 -12.11 6.24 -0.36
C ARG A 63 -11.19 7.07 -1.24
N PHE A 64 -11.74 7.95 -2.05
CA PHE A 64 -11.00 8.78 -2.99
C PHE A 64 -10.99 10.25 -2.62
N TYR A 65 -9.85 10.88 -2.83
CA TYR A 65 -9.62 12.30 -2.59
C TYR A 65 -9.03 12.94 -3.85
N PRO A 66 -9.53 14.10 -4.30
CA PRO A 66 -8.81 14.89 -5.28
C PRO A 66 -7.52 15.41 -4.63
N CYS A 67 -6.38 15.01 -5.15
CA CYS A 67 -5.07 15.30 -4.56
C CYS A 67 -4.12 15.99 -5.54
N ARG A 68 -3.18 16.75 -4.96
CA ARG A 68 -2.09 17.43 -5.64
C ARG A 68 -0.77 17.14 -4.92
N ARG A 69 0.33 17.45 -5.58
CA ARG A 69 1.68 17.39 -5.02
C ARG A 69 2.06 18.72 -4.38
N ALA A 70 2.59 18.67 -3.16
CA ALA A 70 3.25 19.79 -2.48
C ALA A 70 4.67 19.33 -2.05
N GLY A 71 5.68 19.60 -2.89
CA GLY A 71 7.00 19.00 -2.72
C GLY A 71 6.94 17.48 -2.85
N ASP A 72 7.32 16.76 -1.80
CA ASP A 72 7.22 15.29 -1.73
C ASP A 72 5.98 14.80 -0.98
N ASP A 73 5.00 15.69 -0.75
CA ASP A 73 3.74 15.32 -0.12
C ASP A 73 2.62 15.18 -1.15
N ILE A 74 1.73 14.23 -0.91
CA ILE A 74 0.42 14.17 -1.56
C ILE A 74 -0.60 14.83 -0.62
N VAL A 75 -1.31 15.85 -1.11
CA VAL A 75 -2.22 16.67 -0.30
C VAL A 75 -3.59 16.72 -0.96
N SER A 76 -4.67 16.50 -0.21
CA SER A 76 -6.03 16.62 -0.72
C SER A 76 -6.43 18.08 -0.98
N ALA A 77 -7.38 18.27 -1.90
CA ALA A 77 -7.88 19.59 -2.30
C ALA A 77 -8.40 20.40 -1.10
N ASP A 78 -9.12 19.72 -0.21
CA ASP A 78 -9.71 20.26 1.02
C ASP A 78 -8.73 20.38 2.20
N GLY A 79 -7.47 19.94 2.04
CA GLY A 79 -6.45 19.98 3.08
C GLY A 79 -6.63 18.97 4.23
N THR A 80 -7.62 18.07 4.17
CA THR A 80 -7.90 17.10 5.23
C THR A 80 -6.97 15.88 5.25
N LEU A 81 -6.21 15.68 4.18
CA LEU A 81 -5.25 14.59 4.02
C LEU A 81 -3.92 15.15 3.51
N ARG A 82 -2.83 14.79 4.21
CA ARG A 82 -1.46 15.00 3.78
C ARG A 82 -0.68 13.72 4.03
N LEU A 83 -0.10 13.16 2.98
CA LEU A 83 0.75 11.97 3.05
C LEU A 83 2.16 12.35 2.60
N PRO A 84 3.13 12.47 3.54
CA PRO A 84 4.53 12.66 3.21
C PRO A 84 5.09 11.42 2.54
N MET A 85 5.59 11.55 1.31
CA MET A 85 6.27 10.48 0.59
C MET A 85 7.80 10.64 0.69
N LEU A 86 8.49 9.51 0.61
CA LEU A 86 9.94 9.46 0.42
C LEU A 86 10.27 9.60 -1.06
N ARG A 87 11.53 9.93 -1.34
CA ARG A 87 12.10 10.05 -2.69
C ARG A 87 13.36 9.21 -2.78
N GLN A 88 13.60 8.60 -3.94
CA GLN A 88 14.84 7.89 -4.20
C GLN A 88 16.03 8.86 -4.10
N GLU A 89 17.08 8.45 -3.41
CA GLU A 89 18.31 9.23 -3.22
C GLU A 89 19.31 9.10 -4.38
N THR A 90 19.02 8.17 -5.30
CA THR A 90 19.79 7.95 -6.52
C THR A 90 18.89 8.12 -7.74
N ALA A 91 19.50 8.42 -8.89
CA ALA A 91 18.77 8.54 -10.15
C ALA A 91 17.94 7.27 -10.39
N PRO A 92 16.65 7.39 -10.75
CA PRO A 92 15.99 8.58 -11.31
C PRO A 92 15.26 9.50 -10.31
N TYR A 93 15.57 9.43 -9.02
CA TYR A 93 15.05 10.33 -7.96
C TYR A 93 13.52 10.37 -7.88
N ARG A 94 12.84 9.22 -7.95
CA ARG A 94 11.38 9.15 -8.04
C ARG A 94 10.70 9.10 -6.69
N SER A 95 9.47 9.60 -6.65
CA SER A 95 8.57 9.52 -5.49
C SER A 95 7.14 9.19 -5.94
N LEU A 96 6.36 8.55 -5.07
CA LEU A 96 4.91 8.36 -5.30
C LEU A 96 4.17 9.70 -5.48
N ALA A 97 4.70 10.78 -4.90
CA ALA A 97 4.13 12.13 -5.05
C ALA A 97 4.17 12.62 -6.50
N ASP A 98 5.10 12.13 -7.33
CA ASP A 98 5.30 12.58 -8.71
C ASP A 98 4.11 12.26 -9.64
N PHE A 99 3.22 11.35 -9.23
CA PHE A 99 2.01 11.00 -9.98
C PHE A 99 0.86 12.00 -9.79
N PHE A 100 1.07 13.05 -8.99
CA PHE A 100 0.10 14.10 -8.72
C PHE A 100 0.55 15.45 -9.29
N PRO A 101 -0.38 16.26 -9.84
CA PRO A 101 -0.04 17.57 -10.39
C PRO A 101 0.50 18.49 -9.29
N ALA A 102 1.52 19.28 -9.61
CA ALA A 102 2.03 20.31 -8.70
C ALA A 102 1.03 21.46 -8.56
N GLN A 103 1.02 22.11 -7.39
CA GLN A 103 0.26 23.34 -7.18
C GLN A 103 0.81 24.48 -8.06
N PRO A 104 0.02 25.08 -8.96
CA PRO A 104 0.42 26.27 -9.71
C PRO A 104 0.63 27.45 -8.75
N ALA A 105 1.61 28.30 -9.03
CA ALA A 105 1.89 29.49 -8.22
C ALA A 105 0.77 30.55 -8.29
N ASP A 106 -0.05 30.50 -9.33
CA ASP A 106 -1.12 31.44 -9.69
C ASP A 106 -2.54 30.89 -9.45
N ALA A 107 -2.67 29.76 -8.76
CA ALA A 107 -3.99 29.16 -8.48
C ALA A 107 -4.91 30.15 -7.73
N CYS A 108 -6.11 30.38 -8.28
CA CYS A 108 -7.17 31.21 -7.71
C CYS A 108 -8.50 30.44 -7.67
N ASP A 109 -9.51 30.96 -6.96
CA ASP A 109 -10.87 30.38 -6.98
C ASP A 109 -11.47 30.32 -8.40
N CYS A 110 -11.03 31.22 -9.28
CA CYS A 110 -11.39 31.27 -10.69
C CYS A 110 -10.78 30.15 -11.56
N HIS A 111 -9.64 29.60 -11.14
CA HIS A 111 -8.88 28.57 -11.84
C HIS A 111 -8.36 27.57 -10.80
N PRO A 112 -9.22 26.64 -10.35
CA PRO A 112 -8.84 25.70 -9.32
C PRO A 112 -7.64 24.86 -9.80
N ALA A 113 -6.70 24.63 -8.89
CA ALA A 113 -5.51 23.85 -9.19
C ALA A 113 -5.90 22.45 -9.70
N PRO A 114 -5.22 21.92 -10.73
CA PRO A 114 -5.46 20.56 -11.20
C PRO A 114 -5.23 19.56 -10.07
N ALA A 115 -6.05 18.51 -10.01
CA ALA A 115 -5.94 17.43 -9.04
C ALA A 115 -6.13 16.07 -9.73
N SER A 116 -5.40 15.07 -9.23
CA SER A 116 -5.59 13.66 -9.58
C SER A 116 -6.25 12.92 -8.41
N PRO A 117 -7.11 11.91 -8.67
CA PRO A 117 -7.65 11.10 -7.59
C PRO A 117 -6.56 10.26 -6.91
N LEU A 118 -6.47 10.36 -5.59
CA LEU A 118 -5.78 9.41 -4.72
C LEU A 118 -6.85 8.53 -4.06
N GLY A 119 -6.79 7.22 -4.25
CA GLY A 119 -7.57 6.28 -3.44
C GLY A 119 -6.78 5.84 -2.22
N LEU A 120 -7.49 5.66 -1.11
CA LEU A 120 -7.06 4.88 0.05
C LEU A 120 -7.86 3.59 0.01
N PHE A 121 -7.23 2.44 0.24
CA PHE A 121 -7.95 1.16 0.29
C PHE A 121 -7.49 0.32 1.48
N ALA A 122 -8.40 -0.54 1.92
CA ALA A 122 -8.10 -1.61 2.85
C ALA A 122 -8.99 -2.83 2.57
N ALA A 123 -8.48 -4.01 2.88
CA ALA A 123 -9.24 -5.23 2.98
C ALA A 123 -8.82 -6.01 4.23
N LYS A 124 -9.76 -6.72 4.84
CA LYS A 124 -9.49 -7.63 5.95
C LYS A 124 -10.27 -8.93 5.81
N VAL A 125 -9.72 -9.99 6.38
CA VAL A 125 -10.35 -11.30 6.45
C VAL A 125 -10.50 -11.73 7.89
N GLU A 126 -11.71 -12.14 8.28
CA GLU A 126 -12.03 -12.60 9.63
C GLU A 126 -12.85 -13.88 9.60
N GLY A 127 -12.80 -14.62 10.71
CA GLY A 127 -13.57 -15.85 10.90
C GLY A 127 -13.14 -16.99 9.99
N GLY A 128 -14.02 -17.97 9.82
CA GLY A 128 -13.66 -19.28 9.27
C GLY A 128 -12.94 -20.16 10.28
N SER A 129 -12.92 -21.45 10.00
CA SER A 129 -12.39 -22.50 10.88
C SER A 129 -11.67 -23.57 10.07
N GLY A 130 -10.65 -24.17 10.67
CA GLY A 130 -9.99 -25.36 10.14
C GLY A 130 -9.17 -26.04 11.23
N ASP A 131 -8.93 -27.34 11.08
CA ASP A 131 -8.16 -28.12 12.07
C ASP A 131 -6.68 -27.70 12.13
N ASN A 132 -6.21 -27.00 11.09
CA ASN A 132 -4.83 -26.56 10.95
C ASN A 132 -4.76 -25.03 10.88
N GLU A 133 -4.31 -24.41 11.99
CA GLU A 133 -4.20 -22.95 12.12
C GLU A 133 -3.25 -22.33 11.08
N LEU A 134 -2.21 -23.04 10.64
CA LEU A 134 -1.33 -22.54 9.59
C LEU A 134 -2.05 -22.42 8.25
N ILE A 135 -2.92 -23.39 7.93
CA ILE A 135 -3.70 -23.37 6.69
C ILE A 135 -4.83 -22.34 6.77
N LEU A 136 -5.47 -22.21 7.94
CA LEU A 136 -6.44 -21.15 8.20
C LEU A 136 -5.81 -19.77 7.98
N HIS A 137 -4.64 -19.53 8.56
CA HIS A 137 -3.86 -18.32 8.35
C HIS A 137 -3.53 -18.10 6.86
N ALA A 138 -2.97 -19.12 6.20
CA ALA A 138 -2.55 -19.01 4.81
C ALA A 138 -3.71 -18.70 3.85
N VAL A 139 -4.88 -19.33 4.06
CA VAL A 139 -6.09 -19.03 3.28
C VAL A 139 -6.56 -17.60 3.53
N ARG A 140 -6.60 -17.13 4.78
CA ARG A 140 -7.02 -15.76 5.10
C ARG A 140 -6.09 -14.72 4.48
N VAL A 141 -4.77 -14.90 4.58
CA VAL A 141 -3.79 -13.99 3.94
C VAL A 141 -3.96 -14.00 2.42
N THR A 142 -4.12 -15.18 1.82
CA THR A 142 -4.34 -15.29 0.36
C THR A 142 -5.65 -14.62 -0.07
N LEU A 143 -6.71 -14.69 0.74
CA LEU A 143 -7.97 -13.98 0.50
C LEU A 143 -7.82 -12.46 0.62
N ALA A 144 -7.02 -11.96 1.56
CA ALA A 144 -6.74 -10.53 1.68
C ALA A 144 -6.03 -10.00 0.42
N GLU A 145 -5.07 -10.74 -0.11
CA GLU A 145 -4.40 -10.41 -1.37
C GLU A 145 -5.32 -10.56 -2.58
N ALA A 146 -6.19 -11.57 -2.61
CA ALA A 146 -7.22 -11.72 -3.63
C ALA A 146 -8.19 -10.51 -3.65
N ALA A 147 -8.54 -9.98 -2.47
CA ALA A 147 -9.34 -8.77 -2.34
C ALA A 147 -8.62 -7.52 -2.87
N SER A 148 -7.33 -7.38 -2.60
CA SER A 148 -6.48 -6.33 -3.19
C SER A 148 -6.44 -6.42 -4.72
N ALA A 149 -6.25 -7.64 -5.26
CA ALA A 149 -6.24 -7.88 -6.70
C ALA A 149 -7.60 -7.62 -7.36
N TRP A 150 -8.71 -7.98 -6.69
CA TRP A 150 -10.07 -7.68 -7.12
C TRP A 150 -10.32 -6.17 -7.17
N LEU A 151 -9.91 -5.42 -6.14
CA LEU A 151 -9.97 -3.96 -6.11
C LEU A 151 -9.16 -3.35 -7.27
N ARG A 152 -7.93 -3.84 -7.50
CA ARG A 152 -7.08 -3.38 -8.60
C ARG A 152 -7.72 -3.58 -9.97
N ALA A 153 -8.33 -4.73 -10.20
CA ALA A 153 -9.03 -5.02 -11.45
C ALA A 153 -10.25 -4.11 -11.62
N ARG A 154 -11.03 -3.89 -10.54
CA ARG A 154 -12.17 -2.98 -10.53
C ARG A 154 -11.76 -1.54 -10.86
N PHE A 155 -10.72 -1.01 -10.22
CA PHE A 155 -10.25 0.35 -10.48
C PHE A 155 -9.59 0.48 -11.84
N SER A 156 -8.83 -0.53 -12.30
CA SER A 156 -8.29 -0.54 -13.67
C SER A 156 -9.39 -0.44 -14.73
N ALA A 157 -10.51 -1.13 -14.54
CA ALA A 157 -11.65 -1.08 -15.46
C ALA A 157 -12.36 0.29 -15.47
N GLN A 158 -12.18 1.11 -14.43
CA GLN A 158 -12.76 2.45 -14.29
C GLN A 158 -11.77 3.56 -14.66
N ALA A 159 -10.49 3.22 -14.81
CA ALA A 159 -9.45 4.18 -15.10
C ALA A 159 -9.63 4.75 -16.52
N PRO A 160 -9.34 6.04 -16.75
CA PRO A 160 -9.35 6.61 -18.09
C PRO A 160 -8.42 5.85 -19.04
N ALA A 161 -8.77 5.88 -20.34
CA ALA A 161 -7.96 5.24 -21.37
C ALA A 161 -6.49 5.69 -21.29
N GLY A 162 -5.57 4.72 -21.30
CA GLY A 162 -4.13 4.96 -21.21
C GLY A 162 -3.57 5.13 -19.80
N ALA A 163 -4.41 5.22 -18.75
CA ALA A 163 -3.93 5.24 -17.37
C ALA A 163 -3.63 3.83 -16.85
N LYS A 164 -2.53 3.67 -16.11
CA LYS A 164 -2.19 2.47 -15.34
C LYS A 164 -2.58 2.69 -13.89
N VAL A 165 -3.15 1.66 -13.26
CA VAL A 165 -3.46 1.68 -11.82
C VAL A 165 -2.40 0.89 -11.07
N VAL A 166 -1.71 1.58 -10.15
CA VAL A 166 -0.82 0.95 -9.17
C VAL A 166 -1.43 1.08 -7.78
N MET A 167 -1.22 0.06 -6.95
CA MET A 167 -1.70 0.03 -5.58
C MET A 167 -0.54 -0.18 -4.59
N PRO A 168 0.22 0.88 -4.26
CA PRO A 168 1.31 0.81 -3.27
C PRO A 168 0.77 0.39 -1.91
N GLY A 169 1.26 -0.74 -1.39
CA GLY A 169 0.98 -1.15 -0.02
C GLY A 169 1.83 -0.36 0.98
N ILE A 170 1.24 0.05 2.10
CA ILE A 170 2.01 0.74 3.15
C ILE A 170 2.92 -0.27 3.88
N GLY A 171 4.21 0.03 3.94
CA GLY A 171 5.27 -0.84 4.46
C GLY A 171 6.05 -1.61 3.40
N TYR A 172 5.69 -1.48 2.12
CA TYR A 172 6.47 -2.03 1.01
C TYR A 172 7.58 -1.08 0.59
N ALA A 173 8.54 -1.55 -0.21
CA ALA A 173 9.69 -0.76 -0.66
C ALA A 173 9.30 0.59 -1.30
N CYS A 174 8.19 0.67 -2.01
CA CYS A 174 7.69 1.91 -2.61
C CYS A 174 7.04 2.90 -1.61
N CYS A 175 6.67 2.44 -0.41
CA CYS A 175 6.06 3.25 0.66
C CYS A 175 6.43 2.67 2.04
N PRO A 176 7.72 2.71 2.44
CA PRO A 176 8.24 1.87 3.53
C PRO A 176 7.87 2.35 4.93
N ASP A 177 7.42 3.60 5.11
CA ASP A 177 6.98 4.08 6.42
C ASP A 177 5.66 3.43 6.84
N HIS A 178 5.73 2.45 7.74
CA HIS A 178 4.58 1.76 8.30
C HIS A 178 3.63 2.67 9.09
N SER A 179 4.10 3.82 9.61
CA SER A 179 3.26 4.73 10.37
C SER A 179 2.14 5.33 9.52
N LEU A 180 2.30 5.42 8.19
CA LEU A 180 1.28 5.93 7.25
C LEU A 180 -0.01 5.09 7.27
N LYS A 181 0.02 3.87 7.82
CA LYS A 181 -1.19 3.07 8.05
C LYS A 181 -2.18 3.77 8.98
N ARG A 182 -1.69 4.59 9.92
CA ARG A 182 -2.53 5.38 10.82
C ARG A 182 -3.40 6.35 10.02
N ASP A 183 -2.80 7.09 9.09
CA ASP A 183 -3.50 8.06 8.25
C ASP A 183 -4.48 7.38 7.28
N VAL A 184 -4.08 6.24 6.70
CA VAL A 184 -4.91 5.48 5.76
C VAL A 184 -6.13 4.89 6.49
N LEU A 185 -5.92 4.19 7.60
CA LEU A 185 -6.98 3.45 8.29
C LEU A 185 -7.92 4.36 9.10
N GLU A 186 -7.45 5.51 9.60
CA GLU A 186 -8.31 6.52 10.22
C GLU A 186 -9.45 6.96 9.29
N ARG A 187 -9.21 6.95 7.97
CA ARG A 187 -10.15 7.41 6.94
C ARG A 187 -11.04 6.29 6.38
N LEU A 188 -10.81 5.04 6.80
CA LEU A 188 -11.50 3.86 6.30
C LEU A 188 -12.20 3.13 7.46
N PRO A 189 -13.54 3.23 7.59
CA PRO A 189 -14.30 2.63 8.69
C PRO A 189 -14.49 1.12 8.51
N ILE A 190 -13.40 0.38 8.29
CA ILE A 190 -13.38 -1.06 8.03
C ILE A 190 -13.17 -1.90 9.29
N GLY A 191 -12.80 -1.27 10.41
CA GLY A 191 -12.59 -1.95 11.70
C GLY A 191 -11.31 -2.80 11.74
N ILE A 192 -10.24 -2.33 11.09
CA ILE A 192 -8.87 -2.81 11.32
C ILE A 192 -8.27 -1.99 12.46
N ARG A 193 -7.62 -2.64 13.42
CA ARG A 193 -6.85 -1.97 14.48
C ARG A 193 -5.35 -2.03 14.18
N LEU A 194 -4.60 -1.11 14.76
CA LEU A 194 -3.13 -1.11 14.68
C LEU A 194 -2.54 -1.41 16.06
N THR A 195 -1.47 -2.21 16.08
CA THR A 195 -0.55 -2.29 17.22
C THR A 195 0.29 -1.01 17.32
N GLU A 196 1.06 -0.86 18.40
CA GLU A 196 2.03 0.24 18.54
C GLU A 196 3.02 0.29 17.36
N SER A 197 3.48 -0.88 16.90
CA SER A 197 4.35 -1.06 15.74
C SER A 197 3.64 -0.96 14.37
N CYS A 198 2.36 -0.56 14.33
CA CYS A 198 1.55 -0.48 13.11
C CYS A 198 1.40 -1.82 12.35
N ALA A 199 1.42 -2.94 13.07
CA ALA A 199 0.89 -4.20 12.55
C ALA A 199 -0.65 -4.15 12.58
N MET A 200 -1.30 -4.75 11.59
CA MET A 200 -2.76 -4.72 11.44
C MET A 200 -3.41 -5.90 12.17
N ILE A 201 -4.57 -5.64 12.78
CA ILE A 201 -5.43 -6.64 13.41
C ILE A 201 -6.82 -6.54 12.77
N PRO A 202 -7.33 -7.60 12.12
CA PRO A 202 -6.72 -8.94 11.99
C PRO A 202 -5.44 -8.94 11.13
N GLU A 203 -4.58 -9.93 11.34
CA GLU A 203 -3.30 -10.06 10.63
C GLU A 203 -3.47 -10.22 9.11
N ALA A 204 -4.53 -10.91 8.69
CA ALA A 204 -4.94 -11.05 7.30
C ALA A 204 -5.65 -9.78 6.82
N SER A 205 -4.88 -8.69 6.79
CA SER A 205 -5.30 -7.39 6.30
C SER A 205 -4.28 -6.82 5.33
N VAL A 206 -4.77 -6.06 4.38
CA VAL A 206 -3.97 -5.27 3.44
C VAL A 206 -4.49 -3.85 3.41
N CYS A 207 -3.61 -2.86 3.30
CA CYS A 207 -4.00 -1.47 3.07
C CYS A 207 -2.95 -0.73 2.26
N GLY A 208 -3.37 0.34 1.60
CA GLY A 208 -2.51 1.07 0.69
C GLY A 208 -3.20 2.20 -0.03
N LEU A 209 -2.52 2.66 -1.07
CA LEU A 209 -2.97 3.73 -1.95
C LEU A 209 -3.50 3.15 -3.27
N VAL A 210 -4.31 3.91 -3.99
CA VAL A 210 -4.70 3.65 -5.39
C VAL A 210 -4.29 4.87 -6.20
N ILE A 211 -3.38 4.67 -7.14
CA ILE A 211 -2.86 5.75 -7.98
C ILE A 211 -3.07 5.39 -9.44
N ALA A 212 -3.73 6.28 -10.18
CA ALA A 212 -3.94 6.15 -11.62
C ALA A 212 -3.09 7.19 -12.36
N HIS A 213 -2.13 6.73 -13.17
CA HIS A 213 -1.29 7.59 -13.99
C HIS A 213 -0.84 6.85 -15.27
N PRO A 214 -0.72 7.51 -16.44
CA PRO A 214 -0.21 6.86 -17.67
C PRO A 214 1.15 6.18 -17.48
N ASP A 215 2.01 6.86 -16.72
CA ASP A 215 3.35 6.41 -16.39
C ASP A 215 3.45 5.84 -14.96
N ALA A 216 2.37 5.31 -14.38
CA ALA A 216 2.42 4.77 -13.03
C ALA A 216 3.41 3.58 -12.93
N PHE A 217 4.26 3.59 -11.91
CA PHE A 217 5.16 2.49 -11.52
C PHE A 217 5.39 2.54 -10.00
N PHE A 218 6.10 1.55 -9.46
CA PHE A 218 6.50 1.50 -8.05
C PHE A 218 7.92 2.08 -7.88
N PRO A 219 8.09 3.29 -7.31
CA PRO A 219 9.41 3.84 -7.03
C PRO A 219 9.95 3.22 -5.74
N ASP A 220 10.74 2.17 -5.84
CA ASP A 220 11.30 1.51 -4.65
C ASP A 220 12.33 2.40 -3.95
N ILE A 221 12.19 2.51 -2.64
CA ILE A 221 13.07 3.25 -1.73
C ILE A 221 13.89 2.22 -0.96
N HIS A 222 15.18 2.13 -1.29
CA HIS A 222 16.08 1.12 -0.70
C HIS A 222 17.01 1.68 0.35
N LEU A 223 17.26 2.99 0.32
CA LEU A 223 18.15 3.66 1.25
C LEU A 223 17.68 5.09 1.49
N LEU A 224 18.10 5.68 2.60
CA LEU A 224 17.80 7.05 2.97
C LEU A 224 19.04 7.67 3.62
N THR A 225 19.57 8.77 3.09
CA THR A 225 20.64 9.48 3.79
C THR A 225 20.10 10.16 5.05
N GLU A 226 20.97 10.44 6.04
CA GLU A 226 20.54 11.17 7.25
C GLU A 226 19.93 12.54 6.92
N LYS A 227 20.38 13.19 5.84
CA LYS A 227 19.79 14.44 5.35
C LYS A 227 18.35 14.22 4.90
N ALA A 228 18.11 13.28 4.01
CA ALA A 228 16.77 12.99 3.50
C ALA A 228 15.83 12.45 4.60
N ARG A 229 16.38 11.69 5.57
CA ARG A 229 15.68 11.29 6.79
C ARG A 229 15.23 12.50 7.59
N GLY A 230 16.11 13.46 7.83
CA GLY A 230 15.78 14.71 8.53
C GLY A 230 14.70 15.53 7.80
N GLU A 231 14.81 15.66 6.47
CA GLU A 231 13.81 16.34 5.64
C GLU A 231 12.45 15.63 5.69
N TYR A 232 12.43 14.30 5.67
CA TYR A 232 11.20 13.53 5.84
C TYR A 232 10.58 13.72 7.23
N LEU A 233 11.37 13.59 8.30
CA LEU A 233 10.91 13.72 9.68
C LEU A 233 10.40 15.14 10.02
N SER A 234 10.88 16.16 9.31
CA SER A 234 10.32 17.52 9.42
C SER A 234 8.87 17.62 8.93
N ARG A 235 8.47 16.77 7.98
CA ARG A 235 7.10 16.67 7.43
C ARG A 235 6.27 15.59 8.12
N ARG A 236 6.95 14.58 8.67
CA ARG A 236 6.39 13.42 9.36
C ARG A 236 6.95 13.35 10.79
N PRO A 237 6.40 14.10 11.75
CA PRO A 237 6.90 14.11 13.12
C PRO A 237 6.64 12.73 13.75
N LEU A 238 7.73 12.00 13.99
CA LEU A 238 7.77 10.70 14.67
C LEU A 238 8.65 10.84 15.91
N SER A 239 8.40 10.03 16.93
CA SER A 239 9.36 9.92 18.04
C SER A 239 10.69 9.36 17.52
N SER A 240 11.77 9.55 18.28
CA SER A 240 13.08 8.96 17.94
C SER A 240 12.99 7.43 17.79
N GLU A 241 12.19 6.78 18.65
CA GLU A 241 11.97 5.34 18.63
C GLU A 241 11.18 4.90 17.39
N GLU A 242 10.13 5.63 17.02
CA GLU A 242 9.33 5.35 15.81
C GLU A 242 10.13 5.60 14.54
N ALA A 243 10.90 6.69 14.48
CA ALA A 243 11.76 6.99 13.35
C ALA A 243 12.80 5.90 13.13
N GLU A 244 13.34 5.32 14.21
CA GLU A 244 14.26 4.19 14.12
C GLU A 244 13.54 2.90 13.71
N LEU A 245 12.37 2.62 14.29
CA LEU A 245 11.56 1.45 13.97
C LEU A 245 11.16 1.41 12.49
N PHE A 246 10.74 2.54 11.92
CA PHE A 246 10.17 2.58 10.56
C PHE A 246 11.17 2.94 9.48
N LEU A 247 12.22 3.74 9.78
CA LEU A 247 13.17 4.23 8.78
C LEU A 247 14.63 3.79 9.03
N GLY A 248 14.92 3.20 10.19
CA GLY A 248 16.29 2.84 10.57
C GLY A 248 16.96 1.86 9.62
N ALA A 249 16.21 0.90 9.07
CA ALA A 249 16.74 -0.07 8.10
C ALA A 249 17.24 0.62 6.81
N LEU A 250 16.52 1.61 6.29
CA LEU A 250 16.90 2.37 5.10
C LEU A 250 18.15 3.21 5.34
N THR A 251 18.30 3.72 6.56
CA THR A 251 19.43 4.58 6.93
C THR A 251 20.71 3.77 7.12
N ARG A 252 20.61 2.57 7.72
CA ARG A 252 21.73 1.62 7.79
C ARG A 252 22.21 1.18 6.41
N ALA A 253 21.29 0.88 5.50
CA ALA A 253 21.63 0.51 4.12
C ALA A 253 22.43 1.62 3.41
N ALA A 254 22.11 2.90 3.66
CA ALA A 254 22.87 4.02 3.13
C ALA A 254 24.31 4.07 3.66
N ALA A 255 24.49 3.85 4.97
CA ALA A 255 25.81 3.85 5.61
C ALA A 255 26.69 2.70 5.09
N GLU A 256 26.12 1.51 4.91
CA GLU A 256 26.82 0.34 4.34
C GLU A 256 27.23 0.59 2.88
N SER A 257 26.35 1.18 2.07
CA SER A 257 26.65 1.53 0.68
C SER A 257 27.81 2.53 0.57
N ALA A 258 27.79 3.59 1.40
CA ALA A 258 28.84 4.59 1.42
C ALA A 258 30.21 4.02 1.86
N ALA A 259 30.21 3.10 2.84
CA ALA A 259 31.41 2.41 3.28
C ALA A 259 32.01 1.52 2.17
N ALA A 260 31.16 0.81 1.41
CA ALA A 260 31.59 -0.03 0.30
C ALA A 260 32.19 0.79 -0.86
N GLU A 261 31.58 1.92 -1.22
CA GLU A 261 32.11 2.82 -2.26
C GLU A 261 33.47 3.41 -1.87
N SER A 262 33.62 3.86 -0.62
CA SER A 262 34.89 4.40 -0.12
C SER A 262 36.02 3.36 -0.16
N ALA A 263 35.72 2.10 0.15
CA ALA A 263 36.69 1.02 0.08
C ALA A 263 37.11 0.72 -1.37
N ALA A 264 36.16 0.73 -2.32
CA ALA A 264 36.45 0.48 -3.74
C ALA A 264 37.27 1.59 -4.41
N THR A 265 37.20 2.83 -3.93
CA THR A 265 38.01 3.96 -4.44
C THR A 265 39.40 4.06 -3.84
N ALA A 266 39.69 3.28 -2.79
CA ALA A 266 40.99 3.27 -2.11
C ALA A 266 41.94 2.17 -2.64
N GLU A 267 41.46 1.27 -3.50
CA GLU A 267 42.23 0.31 -4.30
C GLU A 267 42.56 0.85 -5.69
#